data_AF-A0A154IQ74-F1
#
_entry.id   AF-A0A154IQ74-F1
#
_cell.length_a   1.000
_cell.length_b   1.000
_cell.length_c   1.000
_cell.angle_alpha   90.00
_cell.angle_beta   90.00
_cell.angle_gamma   90.00
#
_symmetry.space_group_name_H-M   'P 1'
#
loop_
_entity.id
_entity.type
_entity.pdbx_description
1 polymer ?
#
loop_
_entity_poly.entity_id
_entity_poly.type
_entity_poly.pdbx_seq_one_letter_code
_entity_poly.pdbx_strand_id
1 'polypeptide(L)'
;MRRVLLTLILCAQSASMSAASGPAVFHTASFGGSRSVSLSLAEGGPARDPAFDFDVVITLSEFDGGGLMLYRDGGRHKASVRCISPAMVRINSADYAIDVSVSPGADWKHDLWAALCTAPVS
;
A
#
# COMPACT_ATOMS: atom_id res chain seq x y z
N MET A 1 4.94 -65.77 -12.04
CA MET A 1 4.93 -64.62 -12.98
C MET A 1 5.01 -63.35 -12.13
N ARG A 2 6.04 -62.53 -12.34
CA ARG A 2 6.48 -61.46 -11.42
C ARG A 2 5.72 -60.16 -11.70
N ARG A 3 5.36 -59.48 -10.61
CA ARG A 3 4.60 -58.22 -10.45
C ARG A 3 5.16 -57.06 -11.28
N VAL A 4 4.29 -56.21 -11.82
CA VAL A 4 4.61 -54.80 -12.12
C VAL A 4 3.38 -53.95 -11.79
N LEU A 5 3.44 -53.20 -10.69
CA LEU A 5 2.45 -52.18 -10.33
C LEU A 5 3.07 -50.82 -10.70
N LEU A 6 2.54 -50.14 -11.72
CA LEU A 6 3.00 -48.79 -12.08
C LEU A 6 2.42 -47.78 -11.09
N THR A 7 3.29 -47.08 -10.35
CA THR A 7 2.93 -45.96 -9.48
C THR A 7 3.20 -44.66 -10.24
N LEU A 8 2.14 -43.90 -10.56
CA LEU A 8 2.26 -42.56 -11.14
C LEU A 8 2.51 -41.55 -10.00
N ILE A 9 3.73 -41.01 -9.94
CA ILE A 9 4.07 -39.93 -9.01
C ILE A 9 3.68 -38.62 -9.68
N LEU A 10 2.56 -38.04 -9.23
CA LEU A 10 2.12 -36.72 -9.66
C LEU A 10 2.88 -35.66 -8.84
N CYS A 11 3.97 -35.14 -9.38
CA CYS A 11 4.67 -34.01 -8.77
C CYS A 11 3.84 -32.73 -8.97
N ALA A 12 3.00 -32.39 -8.01
CA ALA A 12 2.38 -31.06 -7.92
C ALA A 12 3.48 -30.07 -7.52
N GLN A 13 3.99 -29.31 -8.49
CA GLN A 13 4.95 -28.24 -8.25
C GLN A 13 4.16 -27.01 -7.78
N SER A 14 4.05 -26.84 -6.47
CA SER A 14 3.53 -25.61 -5.89
C SER A 14 4.53 -24.49 -6.15
N ALA A 15 4.28 -23.67 -7.17
CA ALA A 15 5.00 -22.43 -7.36
C ALA A 15 4.58 -21.45 -6.25
N SER A 16 5.35 -21.40 -5.17
CA SER A 16 5.18 -20.38 -4.13
C SER A 16 5.54 -19.02 -4.73
N MET A 17 4.54 -18.22 -5.08
CA MET A 17 4.74 -16.79 -5.32
C MET A 17 5.05 -16.13 -3.98
N SER A 18 6.35 -16.05 -3.65
CA SER A 18 6.80 -15.17 -2.58
C SER A 18 6.57 -13.73 -3.04
N ALA A 19 5.41 -13.16 -2.70
CA ALA A 19 5.23 -11.71 -2.71
C ALA A 19 6.05 -11.12 -1.55
N ALA A 20 7.37 -11.06 -1.74
CA ALA A 20 8.25 -10.27 -0.90
C ALA A 20 8.28 -8.83 -1.43
N SER A 21 7.11 -8.19 -1.51
CA SER A 21 7.07 -6.73 -1.66
C SER A 21 6.96 -6.15 -0.26
N GLY A 22 7.97 -5.40 0.18
CA GLY A 22 7.83 -4.54 1.37
C GLY A 22 6.60 -3.62 1.25
N PRO A 23 6.26 -2.88 2.31
CA PRO A 23 5.13 -1.95 2.30
C PRO A 23 5.14 -1.08 1.02
N ALA A 24 4.04 -1.06 0.29
CA ALA A 24 3.96 -0.35 -0.99
C ALA A 24 4.05 1.16 -0.74
N VAL A 25 5.18 1.78 -1.12
CA VAL A 25 5.40 3.23 -0.99
C VAL A 25 4.46 3.96 -1.95
N PHE A 26 3.66 4.90 -1.42
CA PHE A 26 2.76 5.72 -2.23
C PHE A 26 3.16 7.20 -2.26
N HIS A 27 3.98 7.66 -1.30
CA HIS A 27 4.46 9.04 -1.26
C HIS A 27 5.88 9.09 -0.70
N THR A 28 6.70 10.01 -1.20
CA THR A 28 8.03 10.30 -0.64
C THR A 28 8.28 11.80 -0.70
N ALA A 29 8.62 12.38 0.45
CA ALA A 29 9.00 13.78 0.59
C ALA A 29 10.49 13.89 0.91
N SER A 30 11.20 14.77 0.21
CA SER A 30 12.60 15.08 0.46
C SER A 30 12.72 16.33 1.32
N PHE A 31 13.55 16.28 2.36
CA PHE A 31 13.86 17.41 3.23
C PHE A 31 15.30 17.86 2.99
N GLY A 32 15.56 19.16 3.08
CA GLY A 32 16.90 19.71 2.89
C GLY A 32 17.92 19.01 3.79
N GLY A 33 19.06 18.58 3.22
CA GLY A 33 20.07 17.79 3.94
C GLY A 33 20.08 16.29 3.64
N SER A 34 19.62 15.91 2.44
CA SER A 34 19.70 14.53 1.92
C SER A 34 18.80 13.52 2.63
N ARG A 35 17.83 13.95 3.45
CA ARG A 35 16.90 13.04 4.14
C ARG A 35 15.60 12.95 3.35
N SER A 36 14.98 11.78 3.37
CA SER A 36 13.64 11.58 2.80
C SER A 36 12.75 10.83 3.76
N VAL A 37 11.45 11.13 3.70
CA VAL A 37 10.41 10.41 4.42
C VAL A 37 9.49 9.78 3.40
N SER A 38 9.25 8.49 3.54
CA SER A 38 8.33 7.73 2.72
C SER A 38 7.12 7.30 3.53
N LEU A 39 5.95 7.38 2.90
CA LEU A 39 4.71 6.80 3.40
C LEU A 39 4.38 5.57 2.57
N SER A 40 4.03 4.49 3.26
CA SER A 40 3.74 3.20 2.64
C SER A 40 2.47 2.57 3.21
N LEU A 41 1.80 1.75 2.40
CA LEU A 41 0.71 0.89 2.83
C LEU A 41 1.27 -0.37 3.49
N ALA A 42 0.97 -0.56 4.77
CA ALA A 42 1.32 -1.78 5.50
C ALA A 42 0.21 -2.83 5.46
N GLU A 43 -1.05 -2.37 5.51
CA GLU A 43 -2.25 -3.20 5.44
C GLU A 43 -3.32 -2.44 4.65
N GLY A 44 -4.22 -3.17 4.01
CA GLY A 44 -5.35 -2.57 3.30
C GLY A 44 -6.44 -3.60 2.99
N GLY A 45 -7.68 -3.13 2.92
CA GLY A 45 -8.82 -3.94 2.53
C GLY A 45 -10.09 -3.11 2.35
N PRO A 46 -11.22 -3.75 2.01
CA PRO A 46 -12.51 -3.06 1.90
C PRO A 46 -12.87 -2.32 3.19
N ALA A 47 -13.42 -1.11 3.05
CA ALA A 47 -13.79 -0.32 4.21
C ALA A 47 -14.96 -0.94 5.00
N ARG A 48 -14.96 -0.72 6.32
CA ARG A 48 -16.09 -1.10 7.19
C ARG A 48 -17.25 -0.12 7.12
N ASP A 49 -16.94 1.16 6.93
CA ASP A 49 -17.94 2.21 6.69
C ASP A 49 -18.33 2.16 5.20
N PRO A 50 -19.60 1.91 4.85
CA PRO A 50 -20.04 1.83 3.46
C PRO A 50 -19.92 3.17 2.71
N ALA A 51 -19.67 4.27 3.42
CA ALA A 51 -19.33 5.52 2.79
C ALA A 51 -17.92 5.50 2.16
N PHE A 52 -17.05 4.55 2.48
CA PHE A 52 -15.68 4.47 1.98
C PHE A 52 -15.47 3.16 1.21
N ASP A 53 -14.45 3.14 0.35
CA ASP A 53 -14.10 1.97 -0.46
C ASP A 53 -13.03 1.13 0.22
N PHE A 54 -12.02 1.78 0.82
CA PHE A 54 -10.89 1.10 1.47
C PHE A 54 -10.64 1.58 2.89
N ASP A 55 -10.26 0.66 3.78
CA ASP A 55 -9.58 0.95 5.05
C ASP A 55 -8.12 0.48 4.95
N VAL A 56 -7.18 1.35 5.30
CA VAL A 56 -5.74 1.09 5.19
C VAL A 56 -4.98 1.46 6.45
N VAL A 57 -3.79 0.88 6.59
CA VAL A 57 -2.79 1.27 7.60
C VAL A 57 -1.56 1.81 6.89
N ILE A 58 -1.20 3.04 7.25
CA ILE A 58 -0.06 3.77 6.72
C ILE A 58 1.11 3.63 7.70
N THR A 59 2.29 3.40 7.16
CA THR A 59 3.56 3.45 7.91
C THR A 59 4.46 4.55 7.37
N LEU A 60 5.26 5.13 8.26
CA LEU A 60 6.25 6.15 7.94
C LEU A 60 7.66 5.55 8.09
N SER A 61 8.52 5.78 7.11
CA SER A 61 9.94 5.46 7.20
C SER A 61 10.77 6.66 6.80
N GLU A 62 11.92 6.83 7.43
CA GLU A 62 12.90 7.86 7.10
C GLU A 62 14.19 7.25 6.58
N PHE A 63 14.77 7.88 5.57
CA PHE A 63 16.00 7.47 4.93
C PHE A 63 17.02 8.62 4.87
N ASP A 64 18.30 8.26 4.89
CA ASP A 64 19.38 9.18 4.58
C ASP A 64 19.62 9.33 3.06
N GLY A 65 20.65 10.10 2.70
CA GLY A 65 20.97 10.39 1.29
C GLY A 65 21.54 9.21 0.51
N GLY A 66 21.98 8.17 1.22
CA GLY A 66 22.42 6.90 0.66
C GLY A 66 21.32 5.85 0.58
N GLY A 67 20.10 6.16 1.06
CA GLY A 67 18.98 5.23 1.11
C GLY A 67 19.00 4.29 2.33
N LEU A 68 19.85 4.54 3.32
CA LEU A 68 19.81 3.80 4.59
C LEU A 68 18.59 4.23 5.39
N MET A 69 17.76 3.26 5.81
CA MET A 69 16.63 3.52 6.69
C MET A 69 17.12 3.91 8.09
N LEU A 70 16.88 5.16 8.47
CA LEU A 70 17.27 5.71 9.77
C LEU A 70 16.19 5.47 10.83
N TYR A 71 14.94 5.49 10.41
CA TYR A 71 13.79 5.36 11.30
C TYR A 71 12.64 4.67 10.59
N ARG A 72 11.90 3.87 11.36
CA ARG A 72 10.63 3.29 10.97
C ARG A 72 9.65 3.49 12.10
N ASP A 73 8.55 4.14 11.79
CA ASP A 73 7.48 4.31 12.73
C ASP A 73 6.77 2.99 13.01
N GLY A 74 6.56 2.70 14.29
CA GLY A 74 5.80 1.55 14.77
C GLY A 74 4.30 1.83 14.94
N GLY A 75 3.87 3.06 14.67
CA GLY A 75 2.48 3.49 14.71
C GLY A 75 1.61 2.77 13.68
N ARG A 76 0.32 2.61 14.02
CA ARG A 76 -0.72 2.12 13.09
C ARG A 76 -1.63 3.27 12.71
N HIS A 77 -1.22 4.04 11.69
CA HIS A 77 -1.99 5.19 11.21
C HIS A 77 -3.09 4.71 10.28
N LYS A 78 -4.33 4.68 10.78
CA LYS A 78 -5.47 4.23 9.99
C LYS A 78 -6.00 5.38 9.13
N ALA A 79 -6.36 5.05 7.90
CA ALA A 79 -7.10 5.94 7.01
C ALA A 79 -8.19 5.17 6.28
N SER A 80 -9.26 5.86 5.92
CA SER A 80 -10.31 5.33 5.04
C SER A 80 -10.35 6.17 3.76
N VAL A 81 -10.51 5.52 2.60
CA VAL A 81 -10.45 6.19 1.30
C VAL A 81 -11.73 5.93 0.53
N ARG A 82 -12.36 7.02 0.06
CA ARG A 82 -13.48 7.00 -0.88
C ARG A 82 -12.96 7.41 -2.26
N CYS A 83 -13.12 6.51 -3.23
CA CYS A 83 -12.71 6.69 -4.60
C CYS A 83 -13.73 7.50 -5.43
N ILE A 84 -15.02 7.32 -5.15
CA ILE A 84 -16.10 7.98 -5.89
C ILE A 84 -16.32 9.43 -5.42
N SER A 85 -16.91 10.27 -6.28
CA SER A 85 -17.16 11.68 -5.95
C SER A 85 -18.23 11.83 -4.83
N PRO A 86 -18.01 12.70 -3.82
CA PRO A 86 -16.77 13.44 -3.58
C PRO A 86 -15.65 12.51 -3.09
N ALA A 87 -14.50 12.56 -3.78
CA ALA A 87 -13.32 11.80 -3.40
C ALA A 87 -12.80 12.28 -2.05
N MET A 88 -12.53 11.36 -1.12
CA MET A 88 -12.18 11.71 0.25
C MET A 88 -11.15 10.76 0.85
N VAL A 89 -10.32 11.32 1.72
CA VAL A 89 -9.47 10.57 2.64
C VAL A 89 -9.87 10.96 4.05
N ARG A 90 -10.27 9.98 4.86
CA ARG A 90 -10.52 10.13 6.29
C ARG A 90 -9.29 9.70 7.07
N ILE A 91 -8.82 10.55 7.97
CA ILE A 91 -7.76 10.23 8.92
C ILE A 91 -8.32 10.48 10.32
N ASN A 92 -8.29 9.45 11.18
CA ASN A 92 -9.01 9.46 12.44
C ASN A 92 -10.51 9.80 12.21
N SER A 93 -10.97 10.95 12.70
CA SER A 93 -12.36 11.41 12.57
C SER A 93 -12.51 12.64 11.67
N ALA A 94 -11.49 12.97 10.89
CA ALA A 94 -11.48 14.13 10.00
C ALA A 94 -11.49 13.70 8.53
N ASP A 95 -12.40 14.30 7.76
CA ASP A 95 -12.57 14.04 6.32
C ASP A 95 -11.89 15.14 5.51
N TYR A 96 -11.00 14.74 4.61
CA TYR A 96 -10.28 15.61 3.70
C TYR A 96 -10.75 15.34 2.27
N ALA A 97 -11.36 16.35 1.64
CA ALA A 97 -11.70 16.28 0.23
C ALA A 97 -10.44 16.21 -0.63
N ILE A 98 -10.46 15.34 -1.64
CA ILE A 98 -9.40 15.21 -2.62
C ILE A 98 -9.81 15.96 -3.87
N ASP A 99 -9.00 16.96 -4.24
CA ASP A 99 -9.09 17.57 -5.55
C ASP A 99 -8.45 16.63 -6.58
N VAL A 100 -9.29 15.91 -7.31
CA VAL A 100 -8.87 14.93 -8.33
C VAL A 100 -8.27 15.58 -9.58
N SER A 101 -8.36 16.91 -9.71
CA SER A 101 -7.77 17.65 -10.84
C SER A 101 -6.29 17.99 -10.65
N VAL A 102 -5.79 17.90 -9.41
CA VAL A 102 -4.39 18.13 -9.07
C VAL A 102 -3.56 16.91 -9.47
N SER A 103 -2.32 17.13 -9.92
CA SER A 103 -1.40 16.04 -10.23
C SER A 103 -0.85 15.37 -8.97
N PRO A 104 -0.60 14.05 -8.98
CA PRO A 104 0.09 13.36 -7.88
C PRO A 104 1.46 13.98 -7.58
N GLY A 105 1.88 13.87 -6.31
CA GLY A 105 3.19 14.27 -5.79
C GLY A 105 3.19 15.53 -4.93
N ALA A 106 2.13 16.33 -4.96
CA ALA A 106 2.05 17.59 -4.21
C ALA A 106 1.48 17.43 -2.79
N ASP A 107 0.54 16.52 -2.60
CA ASP A 107 -0.11 16.26 -1.31
C ASP A 107 -0.24 14.76 -1.09
N TRP A 108 0.29 14.29 0.04
CA TRP A 108 0.33 12.86 0.34
C TRP A 108 -1.05 12.21 0.47
N LYS A 109 -2.12 12.97 0.78
CA LYS A 109 -3.48 12.43 0.84
C LYS A 109 -4.04 12.21 -0.56
N HIS A 110 -3.75 13.14 -1.48
CA HIS A 110 -4.03 12.91 -2.90
C HIS A 110 -3.27 11.68 -3.40
N ASP A 111 -1.99 11.53 -3.05
CA ASP A 111 -1.18 10.38 -3.49
C ASP A 111 -1.67 9.05 -2.92
N LEU A 112 -2.12 9.04 -1.66
CA LEU A 112 -2.78 7.89 -1.05
C LEU A 112 -4.05 7.51 -1.82
N TRP A 113 -4.91 8.50 -2.10
CA TRP A 113 -6.13 8.28 -2.87
C TRP A 113 -5.82 7.74 -4.27
N ALA A 114 -4.87 8.36 -4.98
CA ALA A 114 -4.46 7.94 -6.31
C ALA A 114 -3.92 6.51 -6.31
N ALA A 115 -3.07 6.16 -5.35
CA ALA A 115 -2.48 4.83 -5.22
C ALA A 115 -3.53 3.70 -5.06
N LEU A 116 -4.68 3.99 -4.46
CA LEU A 116 -5.75 3.00 -4.25
C LEU A 116 -6.82 3.05 -5.36
N CYS A 117 -7.16 4.24 -5.83
CA CYS A 117 -8.33 4.46 -6.69
C CYS A 117 -8.00 4.56 -8.18
N THR A 118 -6.72 4.72 -8.54
CA THR A 118 -6.27 4.85 -9.95
C THR A 118 -5.31 3.74 -10.38
N ALA A 119 -4.89 2.87 -9.44
CA ALA A 119 -4.06 1.73 -9.77
C ALA A 119 -4.80 0.81 -10.77
N PRO A 120 -4.12 0.31 -11.83
CA PRO A 120 -4.72 -0.65 -12.74
C PRO A 120 -5.18 -1.88 -11.95
N VAL A 121 -6.45 -2.23 -12.06
CA VAL A 121 -6.91 -3.56 -11.68
C VAL A 121 -6.47 -4.53 -12.77
N SER A 122 -5.74 -5.58 -12.38
CA SER A 122 -5.17 -6.60 -13.27
C SER A 122 -6.21 -7.32 -14.12
#